data_AF-A0A5C9AVY7-F1
#
_entry.id   AF-A0A5C9AVY7-F1
#
_cell.length_a   1.000
_cell.length_b   1.000
_cell.length_c   1.000
_cell.angle_alpha   90.00
_cell.angle_beta   90.00
_cell.angle_gamma   90.00
#
_symmetry.space_group_name_H-M   'P 1'
#
loop_
_entity.id
_entity.type
_entity.pdbx_description
1 polymer ?
#
loop_
_entity_poly.entity_id
_entity_poly.type
_entity_poly.pdbx_seq_one_letter_code
_entity_poly.pdbx_strand_id
1 'polypeptide(L)'
;MSIAGNPAQSSLTPSNRRPIPLQVRPDLKIERIDYQGVAYWVVKEPVALKYYRLQTEQYEVLFLLDGKRSLEEVRDELLRILPTVRLQMSDIQHLITDLHEKGLVHSNRMGQGAALLKQKKDNFRKKVWQTLRSLLYLRLPGWDPERTLTFLDPIAGWLFKPWGLIVMTMFCVASW
;
A
#
# COMPACT_ATOMS: atom_id res chain seq x y z
N MET A 1 31.88 -31.81 -40.94
CA MET A 1 31.08 -31.92 -39.70
C MET A 1 31.13 -30.57 -39.01
N SER A 2 30.27 -29.63 -39.44
CA SER A 2 30.20 -28.26 -38.92
C SER A 2 28.84 -28.12 -38.23
N ILE A 3 28.85 -28.05 -36.90
CA ILE A 3 27.63 -27.88 -36.12
C ILE A 3 27.35 -26.37 -36.12
N ALA A 4 26.34 -25.97 -36.90
CA ALA A 4 25.82 -24.62 -36.91
C ALA A 4 25.38 -24.24 -35.48
N GLY A 5 26.03 -23.21 -34.93
CA GLY A 5 25.65 -22.62 -33.65
C GLY A 5 24.22 -22.09 -33.71
N ASN A 6 23.40 -22.60 -32.80
CA ASN A 6 22.00 -22.25 -32.63
C ASN A 6 21.82 -20.74 -32.34
N PRO A 7 21.07 -19.95 -33.14
CA PRO A 7 20.88 -18.51 -32.91
C PRO A 7 19.86 -18.16 -31.81
N ALA A 8 19.48 -19.10 -30.94
CA ALA A 8 18.39 -18.94 -29.96
C ALA A 8 18.84 -18.61 -28.53
N GLN A 9 20.05 -18.07 -28.32
CA GLN A 9 20.45 -17.49 -27.02
C GLN A 9 20.12 -15.99 -26.99
N SER A 10 18.83 -15.70 -27.06
CA SER A 10 18.28 -14.35 -26.91
C SER A 10 18.52 -13.84 -25.48
N SER A 11 19.63 -13.15 -25.28
CA SER A 11 19.90 -12.12 -24.26
C SER A 11 18.85 -11.98 -23.14
N LEU A 12 18.98 -12.80 -22.10
CA LEU A 12 18.35 -12.55 -20.80
C LEU A 12 19.01 -11.31 -20.19
N THR A 13 18.55 -10.11 -20.56
CA THR A 13 19.01 -8.89 -19.92
C THR A 13 18.71 -9.00 -18.42
N PRO A 14 19.74 -8.92 -17.55
CA PRO A 14 19.57 -9.07 -16.12
C PRO A 14 18.59 -8.01 -15.61
N SER A 15 17.79 -8.38 -14.61
CA SER A 15 16.66 -7.55 -14.12
C SER A 15 17.08 -6.16 -13.68
N ASN A 16 18.32 -6.00 -13.22
CA ASN A 16 18.92 -4.75 -12.77
C ASN A 16 19.23 -3.75 -13.91
N ARG A 17 19.41 -4.23 -15.15
CA ARG A 17 19.63 -3.40 -16.36
C ARG A 17 18.35 -2.98 -17.05
N ARG A 18 17.20 -3.47 -16.59
CA ARG A 18 15.91 -3.07 -17.15
C ARG A 18 15.56 -1.67 -16.65
N PRO A 19 15.02 -0.82 -17.54
CA PRO A 19 14.57 0.50 -17.13
C PRO A 19 13.43 0.36 -16.12
N ILE A 20 13.51 1.13 -15.04
CA ILE A 20 12.48 1.16 -14.01
C ILE A 20 11.43 2.19 -14.45
N PRO A 21 10.19 1.79 -14.77
CA PRO A 21 9.16 2.72 -15.25
C PRO A 21 8.52 3.48 -14.08
N LEU A 22 9.32 3.97 -13.12
CA LEU A 22 8.88 4.76 -11.97
C LEU A 22 9.37 6.19 -12.13
N GLN A 23 8.48 7.14 -11.93
CA GLN A 23 8.77 8.56 -12.00
C GLN A 23 8.29 9.25 -10.73
N VAL A 24 9.03 10.29 -10.31
CA VAL A 24 8.56 11.21 -9.27
C VAL A 24 7.22 11.82 -9.66
N ARG A 25 6.33 11.94 -8.68
CA ARG A 25 5.05 12.61 -8.86
C ARG A 25 5.23 14.13 -8.95
N PRO A 26 4.67 14.81 -9.97
CA PRO A 26 4.88 16.24 -10.19
C PRO A 26 4.14 17.14 -9.18
N ASP A 27 3.16 16.61 -8.45
CA ASP A 27 2.34 17.35 -7.49
C ASP A 27 2.95 17.44 -6.08
N LEU A 28 4.11 16.80 -5.86
CA LEU A 28 4.78 16.79 -4.56
C LEU A 28 5.44 18.14 -4.26
N LYS A 29 5.20 18.67 -3.06
CA LYS A 29 5.93 19.83 -2.53
C LYS A 29 7.01 19.36 -1.58
N ILE A 30 8.26 19.74 -1.84
CA ILE A 30 9.41 19.29 -1.08
C ILE A 30 10.06 20.51 -0.42
N GLU A 31 10.27 20.44 0.89
CA GLU A 31 10.88 21.51 1.68
C GLU A 31 11.99 20.93 2.54
N ARG A 32 13.11 21.66 2.64
CA ARG A 32 14.19 21.33 3.58
C ARG A 32 13.86 21.94 4.94
N ILE A 33 13.92 21.13 5.99
CA ILE A 33 13.71 21.56 7.36
C ILE A 33 14.92 21.12 8.18
N ASP A 34 15.63 22.08 8.76
CA ASP A 34 16.70 21.80 9.71
C ASP A 34 16.09 21.67 11.12
N TYR A 35 16.29 20.52 11.76
CA TYR A 35 15.78 20.23 13.10
C TYR A 35 16.91 19.69 13.97
N GLN A 36 17.19 20.35 15.10
CA GLN A 36 18.27 19.99 16.03
C GLN A 36 19.65 19.86 15.35
N GLY A 37 19.92 20.70 14.35
CA GLY A 37 21.19 20.69 13.60
C GLY A 37 21.29 19.59 12.52
N VAL A 38 20.24 18.80 12.33
CA VAL A 38 20.15 17.80 11.26
C VAL A 38 19.15 18.27 10.21
N ALA A 39 19.60 18.30 8.95
CA ALA A 39 18.76 18.65 7.81
C ALA A 39 17.90 17.45 7.40
N TYR A 40 16.58 17.65 7.32
CA TYR A 40 15.63 16.67 6.79
C TYR A 40 14.92 17.22 5.57
N TRP A 41 14.63 16.35 4.61
CA TRP A 41 13.76 16.67 3.48
C TRP A 41 12.33 16.26 3.80
N VAL A 42 11.42 17.21 3.86
CA VAL A 42 10.00 16.95 4.13
C VAL A 42 9.20 17.06 2.84
N VAL A 43 8.56 15.95 2.46
CA VAL A 43 7.69 15.87 1.30
C VAL A 43 6.23 15.93 1.75
N LYS A 44 5.51 16.93 1.25
CA LYS A 44 4.08 17.11 1.45
C LYS A 44 3.34 16.41 0.30
N GLU A 45 2.58 15.38 0.64
CA GLU A 45 1.78 14.63 -0.32
C GLU A 45 0.34 15.17 -0.29
N PRO A 46 -0.13 15.85 -1.36
CA PRO A 46 -1.36 16.63 -1.32
C PRO A 46 -2.64 15.78 -1.32
N VAL A 47 -2.60 14.54 -1.83
CA VAL A 47 -3.81 13.72 -2.02
C VAL A 47 -4.21 12.98 -0.73
N ALA A 48 -3.26 12.41 -0.01
CA ALA A 48 -3.47 11.72 1.26
C ALA A 48 -3.22 12.62 2.49
N LEU A 49 -2.83 13.89 2.28
CA LEU A 49 -2.49 14.86 3.33
C LEU A 49 -1.43 14.33 4.30
N LYS A 50 -0.44 13.61 3.76
CA LYS A 50 0.64 13.00 4.53
C LYS A 50 1.94 13.77 4.35
N TYR A 51 2.73 13.76 5.42
CA TYR A 51 4.06 14.35 5.46
C TYR A 51 5.06 13.23 5.66
N TYR A 52 6.04 13.14 4.75
CA TYR A 52 7.11 12.16 4.85
C TYR A 52 8.43 12.88 5.06
N ARG A 53 9.20 12.41 6.04
CA ARG A 53 10.59 12.80 6.23
C ARG A 53 11.44 11.83 5.42
N LEU A 54 12.15 12.36 4.43
CA LEU A 54 13.11 11.63 3.62
C LEU A 54 14.52 11.93 4.13
N GLN A 55 15.32 10.88 4.17
CA GLN A 55 16.77 11.00 4.31
C GLN A 55 17.36 11.51 2.99
N THR A 56 18.61 11.97 3.04
CA THR A 56 19.31 12.51 1.86
C THR A 56 19.35 11.49 0.72
N GLU A 57 19.63 10.22 1.01
CA GLU A 57 19.69 9.14 0.03
C GLU A 57 18.33 8.93 -0.66
N GLN A 58 17.25 8.94 0.12
CA GLN A 58 15.88 8.80 -0.39
C GLN A 58 15.48 10.00 -1.26
N TYR A 59 15.88 11.20 -0.84
CA TYR A 59 15.66 12.43 -1.60
C TYR A 59 16.37 12.35 -2.95
N GLU A 60 17.68 12.04 -2.97
CA GLU A 60 18.44 11.94 -4.22
C GLU A 60 17.88 10.87 -5.16
N VAL A 61 17.57 9.67 -4.64
CA VAL A 61 16.93 8.61 -5.45
C VAL A 61 15.61 9.10 -6.06
N LEU A 62 14.80 9.85 -5.30
CA LEU A 62 13.53 10.38 -5.81
C LEU A 62 13.73 11.27 -7.04
N PHE A 63 14.77 12.12 -7.05
CA PHE A 63 15.10 12.99 -8.20
C PHE A 63 15.77 12.25 -9.36
N LEU A 64 16.44 11.12 -9.09
CA LEU A 64 17.03 10.26 -10.13
C LEU A 64 15.97 9.42 -10.87
N LEU A 65 14.77 9.24 -10.31
CA LEU A 65 13.69 8.46 -10.92
C LEU A 65 12.93 9.26 -11.99
N ASP A 66 13.37 9.09 -13.25
CA ASP A 66 12.81 9.70 -14.45
C ASP A 66 11.95 8.72 -15.31
N GLY A 67 11.84 7.46 -14.88
CA GLY A 67 11.12 6.41 -15.60
C GLY A 67 11.90 5.74 -16.74
N LYS A 68 13.16 6.14 -16.99
CA LYS A 68 14.02 5.60 -18.05
C LYS A 68 15.26 4.91 -17.51
N ARG A 69 15.78 5.35 -16.36
CA ARG A 69 17.01 4.78 -15.77
C ARG A 69 16.81 3.36 -15.26
N SER A 70 17.88 2.58 -15.35
CA SER A 70 18.01 1.26 -14.74
C SER A 70 18.46 1.34 -13.28
N LEU A 71 18.35 0.23 -12.55
CA LEU A 71 18.75 0.18 -11.13
C LEU A 71 20.26 0.41 -10.96
N GLU A 72 21.06 -0.09 -11.92
CA GLU A 72 22.51 0.12 -11.97
C GLU A 72 22.86 1.60 -12.15
N GLU A 73 22.22 2.29 -13.09
CA GLU A 73 22.48 3.71 -13.35
C GLU A 73 22.07 4.59 -12.16
N VAL A 74 20.95 4.29 -11.51
CA VAL A 74 20.52 5.01 -10.30
C VAL A 74 21.55 4.82 -9.18
N ARG A 75 22.05 3.60 -8.98
CA ARG A 75 23.09 3.31 -7.99
C ARG A 75 24.37 4.11 -8.28
N ASP A 76 24.84 4.05 -9.52
CA ASP A 76 26.12 4.65 -9.90
C ASP A 76 26.07 6.18 -9.81
N GLU A 77 24.95 6.80 -10.17
CA GLU A 77 24.75 8.24 -10.01
C GLU A 77 24.61 8.62 -8.53
N LEU A 78 23.91 7.81 -7.73
CA LEU A 78 23.76 8.07 -6.30
C LEU A 78 25.11 8.00 -5.56
N LEU A 79 25.96 7.03 -5.91
CA LEU A 79 27.33 6.92 -5.39
C LEU A 79 28.21 8.10 -5.83
N ARG A 80 27.94 8.69 -7.00
CA ARG A 80 28.62 9.92 -7.46
C ARG A 80 28.22 11.13 -6.63
N ILE A 81 26.94 11.26 -6.28
CA ILE A 81 26.41 12.38 -5.48
C ILE A 81 26.80 12.23 -4.01
N LEU A 82 26.74 11.01 -3.47
CA LEU A 82 26.97 10.68 -2.05
C LEU A 82 28.11 9.65 -1.91
N PRO A 83 29.39 10.04 -2.14
CA PRO A 83 30.52 9.10 -2.16
C PRO A 83 30.83 8.48 -0.80
N THR A 84 30.39 9.10 0.30
CA THR A 84 30.61 8.60 1.66
C THR A 84 29.69 7.41 2.00
N VAL A 85 28.55 7.28 1.31
CA VAL A 85 27.56 6.26 1.61
C VAL A 85 27.86 5.00 0.80
N ARG A 86 28.03 3.86 1.47
CA ARG A 86 28.19 2.56 0.82
C ARG A 86 26.82 1.93 0.61
N LEU A 87 26.30 2.00 -0.61
CA LEU A 87 25.01 1.41 -0.98
C LEU A 87 25.20 0.21 -1.89
N GLN A 88 24.57 -0.90 -1.54
CA GLN A 88 24.46 -2.09 -2.40
C GLN A 88 23.21 -2.03 -3.27
N MET A 89 23.13 -2.93 -4.24
CA MET A 89 21.99 -3.00 -5.16
C MET A 89 20.66 -3.27 -4.43
N SER A 90 20.70 -4.08 -3.38
CA SER A 90 19.55 -4.35 -2.51
C SER A 90 19.05 -3.09 -1.83
N ASP A 91 19.95 -2.21 -1.39
CA ASP A 91 19.59 -0.99 -0.67
C ASP A 91 18.85 -0.03 -1.61
N ILE A 92 19.30 0.08 -2.87
CA ILE A 92 18.60 0.89 -3.88
C ILE A 92 17.20 0.32 -4.15
N GLN A 93 17.07 -1.00 -4.27
CA GLN A 93 15.77 -1.65 -4.43
C GLN A 93 14.85 -1.37 -3.23
N HIS A 94 15.38 -1.43 -2.00
CA HIS A 94 14.64 -1.08 -0.79
C HIS A 94 14.22 0.38 -0.78
N LEU A 95 15.11 1.32 -1.10
CA LEU A 95 14.81 2.75 -1.19
C LEU A 95 13.69 3.04 -2.19
N ILE A 96 13.76 2.44 -3.39
CA ILE A 96 12.71 2.56 -4.41
C ILE A 96 11.39 1.95 -3.94
N THR A 97 11.43 0.78 -3.29
CA THR A 97 10.25 0.12 -2.74
C THR A 97 9.59 1.00 -1.67
N ASP A 98 10.38 1.57 -0.76
CA ASP A 98 9.93 2.51 0.27
C ASP A 98 9.26 3.75 -0.34
N LEU A 99 9.87 4.35 -1.36
CA LEU A 99 9.30 5.50 -2.06
C LEU A 99 7.97 5.15 -2.75
N HIS A 100 7.87 3.95 -3.31
CA HIS A 100 6.66 3.44 -3.94
C HIS A 100 5.55 3.16 -2.92
N GLU A 101 5.86 2.55 -1.77
CA GLU A 101 4.91 2.33 -0.68
C GLU A 101 4.38 3.64 -0.07
N LYS A 102 5.25 4.65 0.05
CA LYS A 102 4.87 6.01 0.48
C LYS A 102 3.98 6.72 -0.54
N GLY A 103 3.94 6.24 -1.78
CA GLY A 103 3.13 6.79 -2.88
C GLY A 103 3.72 8.07 -3.47
N LEU A 104 5.04 8.27 -3.32
CA LEU A 104 5.77 9.43 -3.83
C LEU A 104 6.18 9.27 -5.30
N VAL A 105 6.23 8.02 -5.77
CA VAL A 105 6.52 7.68 -7.16
C VAL A 105 5.32 7.04 -7.82
N HIS A 106 5.12 7.29 -9.11
CA HIS A 106 4.08 6.66 -9.92
C HIS A 106 4.70 5.81 -11.03
N SER A 107 4.02 4.73 -11.40
CA SER A 107 4.44 3.88 -12.50
C SER A 107 3.92 4.43 -13.83
N ASN A 108 4.82 4.72 -14.77
CA ASN A 108 4.47 5.21 -16.11
C ASN A 108 3.82 4.13 -17.00
N ARG A 109 3.62 2.90 -16.48
CA ARG A 109 2.86 1.86 -17.18
C ARG A 109 1.37 2.11 -17.05
N MET A 110 0.78 2.78 -18.05
CA MET A 110 -0.66 2.83 -18.26
C MET A 110 -1.24 1.40 -18.20
N GLY A 111 -2.11 1.13 -17.23
CA GLY A 111 -2.87 -0.14 -17.13
C GLY A 111 -2.75 -0.91 -15.81
N GLN A 112 -1.74 -0.67 -14.96
CA GLN A 112 -1.60 -1.40 -13.66
C GLN A 112 -2.21 -0.67 -12.46
N GLY A 113 -2.61 0.59 -12.63
CA GLY A 113 -3.20 1.40 -11.54
C GLY A 113 -4.53 0.86 -10.99
N ALA A 114 -5.34 0.19 -11.80
CA ALA A 114 -6.64 -0.33 -11.38
C ALA A 114 -6.52 -1.47 -10.34
N ALA A 115 -5.53 -2.35 -10.49
CA ALA A 115 -5.28 -3.45 -9.56
C ALA A 115 -4.74 -2.94 -8.22
N LEU A 116 -3.80 -1.99 -8.25
CA LEU A 116 -3.23 -1.38 -7.05
C LEU A 116 -4.25 -0.50 -6.30
N LEU A 117 -5.13 0.21 -7.02
CA LEU A 117 -6.21 0.99 -6.43
C LEU A 117 -7.22 0.11 -5.69
N LYS A 118 -7.53 -1.07 -6.23
CA LYS A 118 -8.39 -2.07 -5.58
C LYS A 118 -7.78 -2.54 -4.25
N GLN A 119 -6.50 -2.88 -4.25
CA GLN A 119 -5.78 -3.32 -3.05
C GLN A 119 -5.71 -2.21 -1.97
N LYS A 120 -5.52 -0.95 -2.38
CA LYS A 120 -5.52 0.20 -1.46
C LYS A 120 -6.90 0.41 -0.81
N LYS A 121 -7.98 0.24 -1.57
CA LYS A 121 -9.37 0.36 -1.08
C LYS A 121 -9.70 -0.76 -0.08
N ASP A 122 -9.27 -1.98 -0.35
CA ASP A 122 -9.50 -3.13 0.55
C ASP A 122 -8.73 -2.98 1.87
N ASN A 123 -7.47 -2.52 1.80
CA ASN A 123 -6.67 -2.24 3.00
C ASN A 123 -7.22 -1.06 3.81
N PHE A 124 -7.76 -0.03 3.16
CA PHE A 124 -8.44 1.06 3.84
C PHE A 124 -9.69 0.59 4.57
N ARG A 125 -10.55 -0.21 3.93
CA ARG A 125 -11.73 -0.80 4.58
C ARG A 125 -11.34 -1.66 5.78
N LYS A 126 -10.32 -2.50 5.66
CA LYS A 126 -9.82 -3.32 6.78
C LYS A 126 -9.32 -2.46 7.94
N LYS A 127 -8.56 -1.40 7.66
CA LYS A 127 -8.11 -0.45 8.70
C LYS A 127 -9.29 0.24 9.38
N VAL A 128 -10.27 0.73 8.63
CA VAL A 128 -11.48 1.34 9.19
C VAL A 128 -12.22 0.35 10.09
N TRP A 129 -12.44 -0.89 9.64
CA TRP A 129 -13.07 -1.93 10.45
C TRP A 129 -12.27 -2.27 11.70
N GLN A 130 -10.95 -2.34 11.60
CA GLN A 130 -10.08 -2.62 12.73
C GLN A 130 -10.05 -1.46 13.73
N THR A 131 -10.02 -0.21 13.27
CA THR A 131 -10.11 0.98 14.11
C THR A 131 -11.47 1.12 14.77
N LEU A 132 -12.57 0.88 14.04
CA LEU A 132 -13.91 0.83 14.62
C LEU A 132 -14.00 -0.25 15.68
N ARG A 133 -13.51 -1.46 15.40
CA ARG A 133 -13.50 -2.57 16.38
C ARG A 133 -12.61 -2.25 17.57
N SER A 134 -11.44 -1.64 17.35
CA SER A 134 -10.52 -1.23 18.42
C SER A 134 -11.10 -0.11 19.29
N LEU A 135 -11.82 0.85 18.70
CA LEU A 135 -12.56 1.88 19.44
C LEU A 135 -13.74 1.28 20.21
N LEU A 136 -14.46 0.33 19.61
CA LEU A 136 -15.54 -0.40 20.27
C LEU A 136 -15.03 -1.27 21.45
N TYR A 137 -13.79 -1.78 21.34
CA TYR A 137 -13.14 -2.57 22.37
C TYR A 137 -12.54 -1.71 23.50
N LEU A 138 -12.15 -0.47 23.17
CA LEU A 138 -11.69 0.51 24.13
C LEU A 138 -12.91 1.12 24.83
N ARG A 139 -13.57 0.31 25.67
CA ARG A 139 -14.53 0.79 26.67
C ARG A 139 -15.80 1.36 26.02
N LEU A 140 -16.77 0.49 25.74
CA LEU A 140 -18.19 0.81 25.91
C LEU A 140 -18.60 0.35 27.33
N PRO A 141 -18.24 1.08 28.41
CA PRO A 141 -18.57 0.68 29.77
C PRO A 141 -20.06 0.90 30.11
N GLY A 142 -20.87 1.29 29.11
CA GLY A 142 -22.30 1.59 29.27
C GLY A 142 -23.17 1.04 28.13
N TRP A 143 -22.62 0.19 27.24
CA TRP A 143 -23.48 -0.58 26.34
C TRP A 143 -24.00 -1.78 27.13
N ASP A 144 -25.17 -1.59 27.73
CA ASP A 144 -25.90 -2.63 28.45
C ASP A 144 -26.58 -3.56 27.42
N PRO A 145 -26.04 -4.76 27.15
CA PRO A 145 -26.57 -5.65 26.12
C PRO A 145 -28.01 -6.07 26.42
N GLU A 146 -28.44 -5.98 27.68
CA GLU A 146 -29.80 -6.25 28.14
C GLU A 146 -30.81 -5.27 27.53
N ARG A 147 -30.52 -3.96 27.45
CA ARG A 147 -31.43 -2.97 26.86
C ARG A 147 -31.63 -3.17 25.37
N THR A 148 -30.58 -3.57 24.66
CA THR A 148 -30.67 -3.89 23.24
C THR A 148 -31.44 -5.19 23.00
N LEU A 149 -31.30 -6.18 23.88
CA LEU A 149 -32.10 -7.40 23.83
C LEU A 149 -33.56 -7.11 24.12
N THR A 150 -33.89 -6.33 25.17
CA THR A 150 -35.28 -5.96 25.49
C THR A 150 -35.93 -5.10 24.41
N PHE A 151 -35.16 -4.29 23.68
CA PHE A 151 -35.67 -3.55 22.52
C PHE A 151 -35.91 -4.45 21.29
N LEU A 152 -35.13 -5.52 21.15
CA LEU A 152 -35.33 -6.55 20.11
C LEU A 152 -36.32 -7.65 20.53
N ASP A 153 -36.64 -7.79 21.81
CA ASP A 153 -37.60 -8.75 22.36
C ASP A 153 -39.01 -8.67 21.76
N PRO A 154 -39.60 -7.50 21.42
CA PRO A 154 -40.88 -7.51 20.72
C PRO A 154 -40.79 -8.07 19.29
N ILE A 155 -39.63 -7.96 18.64
CA ILE A 155 -39.39 -8.46 17.27
C ILE A 155 -39.05 -9.96 17.32
N ALA A 156 -38.16 -10.37 18.22
CA ALA A 156 -37.80 -11.77 18.45
C ALA A 156 -38.93 -12.56 19.14
N GLY A 157 -39.70 -11.90 20.01
CA GLY A 157 -40.85 -12.47 20.71
C GLY A 157 -42.03 -12.78 19.80
N TRP A 158 -42.17 -12.12 18.64
CA TRP A 158 -43.12 -12.56 17.61
C TRP A 158 -42.70 -13.90 16.99
N LEU A 159 -41.40 -14.11 16.81
CA LEU A 159 -40.84 -15.34 16.25
C LEU A 159 -40.88 -16.52 17.24
N PHE A 160 -40.74 -16.25 18.54
CA PHE A 160 -40.81 -17.25 19.61
C PHE A 160 -42.22 -17.50 20.17
N LYS A 161 -43.27 -16.82 19.67
CA LYS A 161 -44.65 -17.22 19.94
C LYS A 161 -44.94 -18.57 19.27
N PRO A 162 -45.83 -19.41 19.84
CA PRO A 162 -46.12 -20.75 19.30
C PRO A 162 -46.51 -20.73 17.81
N TRP A 163 -47.08 -19.63 17.31
CA TRP A 163 -47.36 -19.40 15.90
C TRP A 163 -46.12 -19.34 15.00
N GLY A 164 -45.04 -18.68 15.41
CA GLY A 164 -43.80 -18.60 14.63
C GLY A 164 -43.11 -19.96 14.52
N LEU A 165 -43.17 -20.74 15.61
CA LEU A 165 -42.69 -22.12 15.65
C LEU A 165 -43.50 -23.04 14.72
N ILE A 166 -44.83 -22.89 14.67
CA ILE A 166 -45.70 -23.63 13.73
C ILE A 166 -45.41 -23.26 12.28
N VAL A 167 -45.21 -21.97 11.96
CA VAL A 167 -44.88 -21.55 10.59
C VAL A 167 -43.51 -22.07 10.16
N MET A 168 -42.51 -22.04 11.06
CA MET A 168 -41.19 -22.59 10.79
C MET A 168 -41.20 -24.11 10.61
N THR A 169 -41.93 -24.86 11.45
CA THR A 169 -42.05 -26.31 11.28
C THR A 169 -42.83 -26.66 10.03
N MET A 170 -43.91 -25.94 9.71
CA MET A 170 -44.66 -26.15 8.47
C MET A 170 -43.78 -25.86 7.24
N PHE A 171 -42.96 -24.81 7.27
CA PHE A 171 -42.04 -24.49 6.19
C PHE A 171 -40.94 -25.56 6.03
N CYS A 172 -40.38 -26.05 7.13
CA CYS A 172 -39.42 -27.16 7.11
C CYS A 172 -40.03 -28.46 6.57
N VAL A 173 -41.26 -28.80 6.97
CA VAL A 173 -41.96 -30.00 6.48
C VAL A 173 -42.37 -29.86 5.02
N ALA A 174 -42.76 -28.66 4.57
CA ALA A 174 -43.09 -28.40 3.17
C ALA A 174 -41.85 -28.31 2.25
N SER A 175 -40.67 -28.09 2.84
CA SER A 175 -39.39 -28.04 2.11
C SER A 175 -38.72 -29.42 1.96
N TRP A 176 -39.32 -30.48 2.51
CA TRP A 176 -38.88 -31.86 2.42
C TRP A 176 -39.82 -32.66 1.52
#